data_AF-A0A1H9UA80-F1
#
_entry.id   AF-A0A1H9UA80-F1
#
_cell.length_a   1.000
_cell.length_b   1.000
_cell.length_c   1.000
_cell.angle_alpha   90.00
_cell.angle_beta   90.00
_cell.angle_gamma   90.00
#
_symmetry.space_group_name_H-M   'P 1'
#
loop_
_entity.id
_entity.type
_entity.pdbx_description
1 polymer ?
#
loop_
_entity_poly.entity_id
_entity_poly.type
_entity_poly.pdbx_seq_one_letter_code
_entity_poly.pdbx_strand_id
1 'polypeptide(L)'
;MKNGSKMTRKISVAVLAGLLTAGTVAPAAFADGHQGNGNGNGKVSEQRGNSENAPHGPERTVEDVSALDSTSFVIDFDKTYPKGLDINRMVDVTVELDDATVLEPALTDYEVSSENRSLVTVEHGNDDLDGLSGTLTVNDFEIDFDYSEADEEPFVLDIFHTNDIHSKIDPLGKISAFINEKGAGADNYLYLDAGDIFSGNAVVDLQDGEPIVALLNEMGLDAMAIGNHEFDYGQEAFAAREEQAEFDWLSANMEVVDPDIAIQQPKPYEIYEIDGVDVGIFGLTQNPPATNPTGIVGIDFHDYVETAEQYSYLQDETDILIALTHIGNRADKHLAENVDFFDVIIGGHSHSRIFEADIVNGTPVVQAGADSLFVGHFNLEFDGTDVTFNDYYLQDVEELTEVNQDVQDMIDAYNAEAEELLQEVVGYTNTGLFRDARYQRDTSLGNFITDAMKDALGADLALTNNGGIRANIDEGDITAADIYTVEPFGNELTEIEITGEDLKDVIEYSFSRSNSIDLQTSGLSYTIYTDEDGAFTDADLYIDGEPVDYNETYTLVTNNFMAAGGSGYDFSAADIIQMEAGYITNAMFQWMDYLMESEGAVDYEDGEGRITIEEAE
;
A
#
# COMPACT_ATOMS: atom_id res chain seq x y z
N MET A 1 -7.42 23.00 33.42
CA MET A 1 -6.64 24.14 33.96
C MET A 1 -6.46 25.17 32.84
N LYS A 2 -5.90 26.35 33.11
CA LYS A 2 -5.97 27.55 32.25
C LYS A 2 -5.19 27.42 30.92
N ASN A 3 -5.78 27.95 29.83
CA ASN A 3 -5.18 28.20 28.52
C ASN A 3 -3.71 28.67 28.59
N GLY A 4 -2.79 27.82 28.15
CA GLY A 4 -1.44 28.15 27.75
C GLY A 4 -1.40 28.50 26.27
N SER A 5 -0.68 29.57 25.93
CA SER A 5 -0.44 30.03 24.57
C SER A 5 0.62 29.13 23.93
N LYS A 6 0.23 28.25 22.99
CA LYS A 6 1.17 27.47 22.16
C LYS A 6 2.19 28.42 21.52
N MET A 7 3.47 28.26 21.85
CA MET A 7 4.57 28.94 21.18
C MET A 7 5.10 27.97 20.13
N THR A 8 4.56 28.06 18.91
CA THR A 8 5.02 27.29 17.75
C THR A 8 6.51 27.50 17.52
N ARG A 9 7.29 26.40 17.43
CA ARG A 9 8.70 26.42 17.00
C ARG A 9 8.73 27.05 15.60
N LYS A 10 9.24 28.28 15.49
CA LYS A 10 9.55 28.89 14.19
C LYS A 10 10.92 28.43 13.74
N ILE A 11 10.97 27.33 13.00
CA ILE A 11 12.14 27.00 12.18
C ILE A 11 12.18 28.06 11.07
N SER A 12 13.25 28.86 11.08
CA SER A 12 13.44 29.91 10.09
C SER A 12 14.16 29.32 8.87
N VAL A 13 13.40 28.84 7.89
CA VAL A 13 13.96 28.44 6.58
C VAL A 13 14.33 29.71 5.82
N ALA A 14 15.63 30.02 5.79
CA ALA A 14 16.17 31.09 4.95
C ALA A 14 16.52 30.53 3.56
N VAL A 15 15.58 30.69 2.62
CA VAL A 15 15.77 30.42 1.18
C VAL A 15 16.94 31.24 0.63
N LEU A 16 17.91 30.57 -0.01
CA LEU A 16 18.94 31.22 -0.83
C LEU A 16 18.81 30.79 -2.30
N ALA A 17 17.97 31.50 -3.05
CA ALA A 17 17.95 31.46 -4.51
C ALA A 17 19.19 32.14 -5.11
N GLY A 18 19.87 31.49 -6.05
CA GLY A 18 21.16 31.96 -6.57
C GLY A 18 21.56 31.49 -7.97
N LEU A 19 20.78 31.88 -8.98
CA LEU A 19 21.15 32.18 -10.38
C LEU A 19 21.72 31.09 -11.32
N LEU A 20 20.90 30.83 -12.36
CA LEU A 20 21.28 30.42 -13.71
C LEU A 20 22.42 31.27 -14.32
N THR A 21 23.32 30.60 -15.06
CA THR A 21 23.86 31.14 -16.32
C THR A 21 23.94 30.08 -17.40
N ALA A 22 23.30 30.39 -18.52
CA ALA A 22 23.21 29.61 -19.75
C ALA A 22 24.54 29.47 -20.50
N GLY A 23 24.66 28.37 -21.26
CA GLY A 23 25.65 28.18 -22.31
C GLY A 23 25.11 27.29 -23.42
N THR A 24 24.63 27.91 -24.51
CA THR A 24 24.12 27.25 -25.73
C THR A 24 25.20 27.07 -26.81
N VAL A 25 24.94 26.10 -27.72
CA VAL A 25 25.43 25.94 -29.13
C VAL A 25 26.75 25.13 -29.28
N ALA A 26 26.92 24.09 -30.11
CA ALA A 26 26.30 23.65 -31.38
C ALA A 26 26.55 22.14 -31.67
N PRO A 27 25.87 21.54 -32.68
CA PRO A 27 26.00 20.14 -33.07
C PRO A 27 27.13 19.91 -34.09
N ALA A 28 27.69 18.69 -34.11
CA ALA A 28 28.60 18.22 -35.14
C ALA A 28 28.01 17.01 -35.86
N ALA A 29 27.72 17.20 -37.15
CA ALA A 29 27.39 16.16 -38.11
C ALA A 29 28.63 15.31 -38.45
N PHE A 30 28.42 14.02 -38.70
CA PHE A 30 29.18 13.28 -39.71
C PHE A 30 28.27 12.33 -40.48
N ALA A 31 28.46 12.37 -41.80
CA ALA A 31 27.75 11.64 -42.83
C ALA A 31 28.60 10.47 -43.38
N ASP A 32 28.00 9.81 -44.39
CA ASP A 32 28.48 8.71 -45.26
C ASP A 32 28.36 7.29 -44.69
N GLY A 33 27.75 6.30 -45.35
CA GLY A 33 27.19 6.21 -46.71
C GLY A 33 27.55 4.87 -47.36
N HIS A 34 26.59 4.17 -47.99
CA HIS A 34 26.70 3.27 -49.17
C HIS A 34 25.42 2.42 -49.28
N GLN A 35 24.56 2.64 -50.30
CA GLN A 35 24.56 2.07 -51.66
C GLN A 35 24.57 0.53 -51.77
N GLY A 36 23.49 -0.02 -52.37
CA GLY A 36 23.42 -1.40 -52.85
C GLY A 36 22.13 -1.71 -53.61
N ASN A 37 22.14 -1.47 -54.92
CA ASN A 37 21.08 -1.68 -55.92
C ASN A 37 20.93 -3.16 -56.32
N GLY A 38 19.72 -3.63 -56.69
CA GLY A 38 19.49 -4.99 -57.17
C GLY A 38 18.14 -5.22 -57.84
N ASN A 39 18.08 -4.97 -59.15
CA ASN A 39 16.94 -5.11 -60.06
C ASN A 39 16.75 -6.58 -60.54
N GLY A 40 15.52 -7.03 -60.81
CA GLY A 40 15.26 -8.39 -61.33
C GLY A 40 13.86 -8.62 -61.92
N ASN A 41 13.69 -8.27 -63.19
CA ASN A 41 12.53 -8.47 -64.05
C ASN A 41 12.32 -9.95 -64.48
N GLY A 42 11.08 -10.39 -64.76
CA GLY A 42 10.85 -11.66 -65.49
C GLY A 42 9.38 -12.02 -65.80
N LYS A 43 8.92 -11.68 -67.01
CA LYS A 43 7.61 -12.07 -67.60
C LYS A 43 7.67 -13.41 -68.36
N VAL A 44 6.61 -14.21 -68.19
CA VAL A 44 5.75 -14.93 -69.18
C VAL A 44 6.31 -16.01 -70.16
N SER A 45 5.52 -17.08 -70.31
CA SER A 45 5.37 -18.10 -71.40
C SER A 45 5.82 -19.52 -71.00
N GLU A 46 5.18 -20.65 -71.34
CA GLU A 46 4.08 -20.98 -72.25
C GLU A 46 3.60 -22.44 -71.97
N GLN A 47 2.29 -22.68 -72.01
CA GLN A 47 1.54 -23.80 -72.64
C GLN A 47 1.81 -25.33 -72.45
N ARG A 48 0.66 -26.00 -72.16
CA ARG A 48 0.08 -27.29 -72.68
C ARG A 48 0.73 -28.62 -72.22
N GLY A 49 0.02 -29.66 -71.80
CA GLY A 49 -1.39 -30.11 -71.67
C GLY A 49 -1.31 -31.47 -70.93
N ASN A 50 -2.32 -32.24 -70.56
CA ASN A 50 -3.71 -32.39 -70.97
C ASN A 50 -4.33 -33.43 -70.01
N SER A 51 -5.42 -33.12 -69.32
CA SER A 51 -6.55 -34.05 -69.23
C SER A 51 -7.80 -33.28 -68.81
N GLU A 52 -8.41 -32.64 -69.79
CA GLU A 52 -9.86 -32.42 -69.81
C GLU A 52 -10.56 -33.78 -69.72
N ASN A 53 -11.15 -34.11 -68.56
CA ASN A 53 -12.36 -34.94 -68.41
C ASN A 53 -12.64 -35.26 -66.92
N ALA A 54 -13.28 -34.31 -66.21
CA ALA A 54 -14.25 -34.57 -65.15
C ALA A 54 -15.02 -33.24 -64.92
N PRO A 55 -16.29 -33.12 -65.33
CA PRO A 55 -17.07 -31.89 -65.13
C PRO A 55 -17.42 -31.61 -63.66
N HIS A 56 -17.19 -32.59 -62.79
CA HIS A 56 -17.42 -32.49 -61.36
C HIS A 56 -16.14 -32.97 -60.67
N GLY A 57 -15.43 -32.05 -60.02
CA GLY A 57 -14.51 -32.44 -58.94
C GLY A 57 -15.27 -33.21 -57.87
N PRO A 58 -14.60 -33.81 -56.88
CA PRO A 58 -15.32 -34.48 -55.79
C PRO A 58 -16.34 -33.51 -55.20
N GLU A 59 -17.64 -33.83 -55.30
CA GLU A 59 -18.69 -33.02 -54.66
C GLU A 59 -18.42 -33.00 -53.15
N ARG A 60 -18.44 -31.79 -52.62
CA ARG A 60 -18.38 -31.49 -51.19
C ARG A 60 -19.60 -30.67 -50.88
N THR A 61 -20.37 -31.13 -49.91
CA THR A 61 -21.53 -30.39 -49.43
C THR A 61 -21.07 -29.64 -48.19
N VAL A 62 -21.37 -28.34 -48.14
CA VAL A 62 -21.20 -27.55 -46.92
C VAL A 62 -22.20 -28.09 -45.89
N GLU A 63 -21.73 -28.50 -44.72
CA GLU A 63 -22.56 -28.96 -43.62
C GLU A 63 -22.80 -27.84 -42.60
N ASP A 64 -21.82 -26.96 -42.43
CA ASP A 64 -21.89 -25.82 -41.53
C ASP A 64 -20.91 -24.73 -41.95
N VAL A 65 -21.16 -23.50 -41.50
CA VAL A 65 -20.28 -22.36 -41.70
C VAL A 65 -20.30 -21.53 -40.42
N SER A 66 -19.13 -21.05 -39.99
CA SER A 66 -19.00 -20.15 -38.84
C SER A 66 -18.10 -18.97 -39.19
N ALA A 67 -18.52 -17.75 -38.86
CA ALA A 67 -17.65 -16.58 -38.92
C ALA A 67 -16.48 -16.76 -37.94
N LEU A 68 -15.29 -16.26 -38.32
CA LEU A 68 -14.10 -16.29 -37.47
C LEU A 68 -13.71 -14.88 -37.04
N ASP A 69 -13.58 -13.97 -38.01
CA ASP A 69 -13.25 -12.55 -37.81
C ASP A 69 -13.73 -11.71 -39.02
N SER A 70 -13.44 -10.40 -39.05
CA SER A 70 -13.84 -9.48 -40.12
C SER A 70 -13.24 -9.78 -41.51
N THR A 71 -12.30 -10.72 -41.59
CA THR A 71 -11.59 -11.11 -42.83
C THR A 71 -11.71 -12.58 -43.19
N SER A 72 -12.26 -13.42 -42.30
CA SER A 72 -12.22 -14.86 -42.47
C SER A 72 -13.41 -15.61 -41.85
N PHE A 73 -13.67 -16.80 -42.40
CA PHE A 73 -14.70 -17.71 -41.91
C PHE A 73 -14.29 -19.17 -42.12
N VAL A 74 -14.91 -20.08 -41.38
CA VAL A 74 -14.64 -21.51 -41.44
C VAL A 74 -15.81 -22.23 -42.09
N ILE A 75 -15.50 -23.15 -43.00
CA ILE A 75 -16.46 -24.04 -43.67
C ILE A 75 -16.22 -25.47 -43.21
N ASP A 76 -17.26 -26.14 -42.71
CA ASP A 76 -17.24 -27.60 -42.53
C ASP A 76 -17.87 -28.30 -43.72
N PHE A 77 -17.10 -29.18 -44.35
CA PHE A 77 -17.56 -30.00 -45.46
C PHE A 77 -17.95 -31.40 -44.98
N ASP A 78 -18.92 -32.01 -45.66
CA ASP A 78 -19.37 -33.38 -45.43
C ASP A 78 -18.25 -34.46 -45.49
N LYS A 79 -17.10 -34.11 -46.10
CA LYS A 79 -15.92 -34.95 -46.25
C LYS A 79 -14.65 -34.11 -46.30
N THR A 80 -13.52 -34.77 -46.03
CA THR A 80 -12.17 -34.20 -46.19
C THR A 80 -11.97 -33.41 -47.50
N TYR A 81 -11.45 -32.20 -47.35
CA TYR A 81 -11.17 -31.27 -48.43
C TYR A 81 -10.00 -31.76 -49.30
N PRO A 82 -10.15 -31.78 -50.64
CA PRO A 82 -9.10 -32.24 -51.55
C PRO A 82 -7.91 -31.28 -51.58
N LYS A 83 -6.69 -31.81 -51.47
CA LYS A 83 -5.47 -30.99 -51.55
C LYS A 83 -5.30 -30.34 -52.93
N GLY A 84 -5.14 -29.03 -52.96
CA GLY A 84 -4.83 -28.26 -54.18
C GLY A 84 -6.03 -27.98 -55.09
N LEU A 85 -7.25 -28.10 -54.56
CA LEU A 85 -8.47 -27.68 -55.25
C LEU A 85 -8.83 -26.26 -54.83
N ASP A 86 -9.08 -25.40 -55.81
CA ASP A 86 -9.48 -24.00 -55.61
C ASP A 86 -10.87 -23.92 -54.97
N ILE A 87 -10.96 -23.22 -53.83
CA ILE A 87 -12.17 -23.06 -53.01
C ILE A 87 -13.29 -22.33 -53.76
N ASN A 88 -12.93 -21.40 -54.65
CA ASN A 88 -13.86 -20.66 -55.51
C ASN A 88 -14.68 -21.54 -56.45
N ARG A 89 -14.34 -22.83 -56.57
CA ARG A 89 -15.09 -23.81 -57.37
C ARG A 89 -16.19 -24.51 -56.58
N MET A 90 -16.25 -24.32 -55.27
CA MET A 90 -17.11 -25.08 -54.35
C MET A 90 -18.08 -24.21 -53.56
N VAL A 91 -17.77 -22.92 -53.41
CA VAL A 91 -18.55 -22.01 -52.58
C VAL A 91 -18.81 -20.72 -53.34
N ASP A 92 -20.02 -20.21 -53.18
CA ASP A 92 -20.43 -18.86 -53.58
C ASP A 92 -20.61 -18.05 -52.29
N VAL A 93 -20.08 -16.84 -52.25
CA VAL A 93 -20.04 -16.02 -51.03
C VAL A 93 -20.59 -14.64 -51.33
N THR A 94 -21.61 -14.26 -50.57
CA THR A 94 -22.26 -12.94 -50.63
C THR A 94 -22.42 -12.39 -49.23
N VAL A 95 -22.23 -11.09 -49.06
CA VAL A 95 -22.46 -10.39 -47.79
C VAL A 95 -23.56 -9.36 -48.01
N GLU A 96 -24.59 -9.36 -47.17
CA GLU A 96 -25.61 -8.31 -47.13
C GLU A 96 -25.47 -7.54 -45.81
N LEU A 97 -25.09 -6.26 -45.88
CA LEU A 97 -24.96 -5.39 -44.73
C LEU A 97 -26.34 -4.96 -44.21
N ASP A 98 -26.43 -4.52 -42.96
CA ASP A 98 -27.67 -4.03 -42.34
C ASP A 98 -28.29 -2.82 -43.08
N ASP A 99 -27.48 -2.06 -43.82
CA ASP A 99 -27.95 -0.96 -44.68
C ASP A 99 -28.50 -1.42 -46.05
N ALA A 100 -28.60 -2.74 -46.25
CA ALA A 100 -28.98 -3.44 -47.48
C ALA A 100 -27.98 -3.32 -48.64
N THR A 101 -26.72 -2.94 -48.36
CA THR A 101 -25.62 -3.05 -49.32
C THR A 101 -25.21 -4.51 -49.49
N VAL A 102 -25.11 -4.98 -50.74
CA VAL A 102 -24.68 -6.34 -51.06
C VAL A 102 -23.27 -6.32 -51.63
N LEU A 103 -22.37 -7.10 -51.03
CA LEU A 103 -20.98 -7.30 -51.41
C LEU A 103 -20.76 -8.74 -51.90
N GLU A 104 -19.87 -8.91 -52.87
CA GLU A 104 -19.44 -10.23 -53.37
C GLU A 104 -17.93 -10.34 -53.12
N PRO A 105 -17.51 -10.67 -51.88
CA PRO A 105 -16.11 -10.58 -51.49
C PRO A 105 -15.27 -11.62 -52.24
N ALA A 106 -14.10 -11.23 -52.73
CA ALA A 106 -13.22 -12.13 -53.44
C ALA A 106 -12.48 -13.04 -52.45
N LEU A 107 -12.53 -14.35 -52.60
CA LEU A 107 -11.77 -15.26 -51.75
C LEU A 107 -10.28 -15.19 -52.10
N THR A 108 -9.46 -14.73 -51.14
CA THR A 108 -8.04 -14.42 -51.34
C THR A 108 -7.13 -15.59 -51.02
N ASP A 109 -7.47 -16.37 -50.00
CA ASP A 109 -6.73 -17.58 -49.63
C ASP A 109 -7.65 -18.59 -48.91
N TYR A 110 -7.14 -19.81 -48.71
CA TYR A 110 -7.79 -20.80 -47.85
C TYR A 110 -6.77 -21.73 -47.20
N GLU A 111 -7.01 -22.09 -45.94
CA GLU A 111 -6.24 -23.07 -45.20
C GLU A 111 -7.10 -24.29 -44.84
N VAL A 112 -6.59 -25.49 -45.14
CA VAL A 112 -7.24 -26.75 -44.75
C VAL A 112 -6.65 -27.21 -43.42
N SER A 113 -7.49 -27.37 -42.40
CA SER A 113 -7.06 -27.80 -41.07
C SER A 113 -6.24 -29.09 -41.13
N SER A 114 -5.08 -29.07 -40.45
CA SER A 114 -4.17 -30.21 -40.38
C SER A 114 -4.70 -31.34 -39.47
N GLU A 115 -5.59 -31.01 -38.53
CA GLU A 115 -6.18 -31.92 -37.56
C GLU A 115 -7.50 -32.53 -38.06
N ASN A 116 -8.38 -31.69 -38.62
CA ASN A 116 -9.62 -32.13 -39.26
C ASN A 116 -9.75 -31.54 -40.65
N ARG A 117 -9.36 -32.34 -41.65
CA ARG A 117 -9.35 -31.89 -43.04
C ARG A 117 -10.73 -31.65 -43.65
N SER A 118 -11.86 -31.83 -42.94
CA SER A 118 -13.17 -31.35 -43.39
C SER A 118 -13.35 -29.84 -43.20
N LEU A 119 -12.61 -29.26 -42.25
CA LEU A 119 -12.64 -27.84 -41.94
C LEU A 119 -11.66 -27.07 -42.84
N VAL A 120 -12.16 -25.99 -43.41
CA VAL A 120 -11.39 -25.08 -44.26
C VAL A 120 -11.66 -23.65 -43.80
N THR A 121 -10.61 -22.97 -43.34
CA THR A 121 -10.64 -21.52 -43.12
C THR A 121 -10.47 -20.84 -44.46
N VAL A 122 -11.32 -19.87 -44.76
CA VAL A 122 -11.33 -19.12 -46.01
C VAL A 122 -11.15 -17.65 -45.68
N GLU A 123 -10.15 -17.04 -46.31
CA GLU A 123 -9.92 -15.61 -46.24
C GLU A 123 -10.59 -14.93 -47.42
N HIS A 124 -11.21 -13.78 -47.18
CA HIS A 124 -11.76 -12.94 -48.22
C HIS A 124 -11.10 -11.57 -48.24
N GLY A 125 -11.04 -10.97 -49.43
CA GLY A 125 -10.34 -9.70 -49.63
C GLY A 125 -11.10 -8.71 -50.50
N ASN A 126 -10.90 -7.44 -50.11
CA ASN A 126 -11.40 -6.17 -50.66
C ASN A 126 -12.69 -5.60 -50.06
N ASP A 127 -13.28 -6.26 -49.08
CA ASP A 127 -14.34 -5.73 -48.23
C ASP A 127 -14.00 -6.14 -46.80
N ASP A 128 -13.05 -5.43 -46.19
CA ASP A 128 -12.80 -5.55 -44.75
C ASP A 128 -14.11 -5.26 -44.03
N LEU A 129 -14.67 -6.27 -43.36
CA LEU A 129 -15.97 -6.15 -42.71
C LEU A 129 -15.85 -5.42 -41.36
N ASP A 130 -14.66 -4.92 -41.01
CA ASP A 130 -14.41 -4.08 -39.84
C ASP A 130 -15.38 -2.90 -39.77
N GLY A 131 -15.97 -2.69 -38.60
CA GLY A 131 -16.93 -1.62 -38.37
C GLY A 131 -18.29 -1.85 -39.03
N LEU A 132 -18.59 -3.04 -39.54
CA LEU A 132 -19.83 -3.37 -40.24
C LEU A 132 -20.58 -4.54 -39.59
N SER A 133 -21.90 -4.54 -39.75
CA SER A 133 -22.80 -5.61 -39.34
C SER A 133 -23.65 -6.08 -40.54
N GLY A 134 -24.03 -7.36 -40.55
CA GLY A 134 -24.86 -7.93 -41.60
C GLY A 134 -24.89 -9.45 -41.62
N THR A 135 -25.24 -10.02 -42.76
CA THR A 135 -25.33 -11.48 -42.97
C THR A 135 -24.34 -11.93 -44.05
N LEU A 136 -23.42 -12.82 -43.67
CA LEU A 136 -22.54 -13.57 -44.58
C LEU A 136 -23.28 -14.83 -45.06
N THR A 137 -23.45 -14.97 -46.37
CA THR A 137 -24.03 -16.16 -46.99
C THR A 137 -22.96 -16.94 -47.74
N VAL A 138 -22.83 -18.23 -47.42
CA VAL A 138 -21.96 -19.18 -48.12
C VAL A 138 -22.83 -20.31 -48.68
N ASN A 139 -23.00 -20.33 -50.00
CA ASN A 139 -24.00 -21.14 -50.70
C ASN A 139 -25.43 -20.91 -50.16
N ASP A 140 -25.95 -21.84 -49.35
CA ASP A 140 -27.31 -21.79 -48.77
C ASP A 140 -27.26 -21.57 -47.23
N PHE A 141 -26.08 -21.30 -46.66
CA PHE A 141 -25.88 -21.06 -45.23
C PHE A 141 -25.70 -19.59 -44.96
N GLU A 142 -26.50 -19.06 -44.04
CA GLU A 142 -26.49 -17.66 -43.63
C GLU A 142 -25.95 -17.57 -42.19
N ILE A 143 -25.02 -16.65 -41.96
CA ILE A 143 -24.44 -16.33 -40.65
C ILE A 143 -24.55 -14.83 -40.45
N ASP A 144 -25.15 -14.41 -39.36
CA ASP A 144 -25.13 -13.01 -38.96
C ASP A 144 -23.78 -12.69 -38.29
N PHE A 145 -23.18 -11.55 -38.66
CA PHE A 145 -21.99 -10.99 -38.05
C PHE A 145 -22.26 -9.55 -37.62
N ASP A 146 -21.59 -9.14 -36.55
CA ASP A 146 -21.56 -7.76 -36.10
C ASP A 146 -20.12 -7.43 -35.69
N TYR A 147 -19.44 -6.72 -36.57
CA TYR A 147 -18.11 -6.14 -36.32
C TYR A 147 -18.23 -4.62 -36.21
N SER A 148 -19.44 -4.09 -35.99
CA SER A 148 -19.71 -2.65 -35.92
C SER A 148 -19.22 -2.01 -34.62
N GLU A 149 -19.05 -2.82 -33.59
CA GLU A 149 -18.13 -2.55 -32.50
C GLU A 149 -16.79 -3.11 -32.96
N ALA A 150 -15.85 -2.23 -33.31
CA ALA A 150 -14.48 -2.67 -33.42
C ALA A 150 -14.15 -3.38 -32.11
N ASP A 151 -13.43 -4.51 -32.16
CA ASP A 151 -12.64 -4.96 -31.01
C ASP A 151 -11.64 -3.82 -30.71
N GLU A 152 -12.09 -2.75 -30.04
CA GLU A 152 -11.20 -1.79 -29.41
C GLU A 152 -10.45 -2.63 -28.39
N GLU A 153 -9.13 -2.71 -28.56
CA GLU A 153 -8.27 -3.30 -27.53
C GLU A 153 -8.69 -2.68 -26.19
N PRO A 154 -8.98 -3.52 -25.18
CA PRO A 154 -9.55 -3.03 -23.93
C PRO A 154 -8.65 -1.94 -23.35
N PHE A 155 -9.27 -0.93 -22.72
CA PHE A 155 -8.50 0.06 -21.97
C PHE A 155 -7.73 -0.67 -20.87
N VAL A 156 -6.40 -0.55 -20.89
CA VAL A 156 -5.54 -1.16 -19.87
C VAL A 156 -5.00 -0.08 -18.96
N LEU A 157 -5.21 -0.24 -17.66
CA LEU A 157 -4.66 0.59 -16.62
C LEU A 157 -3.73 -0.23 -15.72
N ASP A 158 -2.45 0.13 -15.73
CA ASP A 158 -1.47 -0.40 -14.79
C ASP A 158 -1.59 0.32 -13.44
N ILE A 159 -1.77 -0.44 -12.36
CA ILE A 159 -1.77 0.12 -11.00
C ILE A 159 -0.49 -0.32 -10.31
N PHE A 160 0.28 0.67 -9.85
CA PHE A 160 1.35 0.47 -8.88
C PHE A 160 0.82 0.86 -7.51
N HIS A 161 1.08 0.04 -6.50
CA HIS A 161 0.71 0.42 -5.15
C HIS A 161 1.74 0.08 -4.09
N THR A 162 1.80 0.95 -3.09
CA THR A 162 2.50 0.75 -1.82
C THR A 162 1.51 0.91 -0.67
N ASN A 163 1.95 0.55 0.53
CA ASN A 163 1.25 0.77 1.78
C ASN A 163 2.26 0.61 2.91
N ASP A 164 2.01 1.26 4.04
CA ASP A 164 2.78 1.08 5.26
C ASP A 164 4.29 1.31 5.03
N ILE A 165 4.65 2.43 4.40
CA ILE A 165 6.04 2.79 4.11
C ILE A 165 6.83 3.03 5.40
N HIS A 166 6.19 3.49 6.48
CA HIS A 166 6.80 3.65 7.81
C HIS A 166 8.15 4.37 7.77
N SER A 167 8.17 5.49 7.05
CA SER A 167 9.36 6.32 6.86
C SER A 167 10.56 5.61 6.20
N LYS A 168 10.43 4.38 5.67
CA LYS A 168 11.52 3.67 5.00
C LYS A 168 11.79 4.26 3.62
N ILE A 169 12.53 5.36 3.60
CA ILE A 169 12.83 6.13 2.39
C ILE A 169 13.95 5.53 1.53
N ASP A 170 14.90 4.80 2.13
CA ASP A 170 16.09 4.30 1.42
C ASP A 170 15.77 3.46 0.17
N PRO A 171 14.73 2.61 0.14
CA PRO A 171 14.37 1.85 -1.04
C PRO A 171 13.65 2.65 -2.14
N LEU A 172 13.17 3.87 -1.85
CA LEU A 172 12.30 4.63 -2.75
C LEU A 172 12.96 4.99 -4.08
N GLY A 173 14.29 5.18 -4.10
CA GLY A 173 15.03 5.37 -5.35
C GLY A 173 14.88 4.20 -6.32
N LYS A 174 14.85 2.96 -5.82
CA LYS A 174 14.61 1.75 -6.64
C LYS A 174 13.15 1.62 -7.04
N ILE A 175 12.23 1.87 -6.11
CA ILE A 175 10.78 1.83 -6.35
C ILE A 175 10.43 2.80 -7.47
N SER A 176 10.93 4.04 -7.37
CA SER A 176 10.74 5.06 -8.40
C SER A 176 11.29 4.64 -9.77
N ALA A 177 12.47 4.02 -9.82
CA ALA A 177 13.01 3.50 -11.08
C ALA A 177 12.13 2.40 -11.69
N PHE A 178 11.62 1.49 -10.85
CA PHE A 178 10.74 0.41 -11.30
C PHE A 178 9.42 0.94 -11.84
N ILE A 179 8.77 1.87 -11.12
CA ILE A 179 7.52 2.52 -11.56
C ILE A 179 7.78 3.27 -12.88
N ASN A 180 8.86 4.05 -12.97
CA ASN A 180 9.21 4.78 -14.19
C ASN A 180 9.49 3.85 -15.38
N GLU A 181 10.19 2.74 -15.17
CA GLU A 181 10.49 1.76 -16.24
C GLU A 181 9.19 1.11 -16.75
N LYS A 182 8.33 0.67 -15.84
CA LYS A 182 7.10 -0.03 -16.16
C LYS A 182 6.04 0.91 -16.71
N GLY A 183 5.84 2.06 -16.09
CA GLY A 183 4.94 3.12 -16.54
C GLY A 183 5.33 3.69 -17.90
N ALA A 184 6.62 3.76 -18.26
CA ALA A 184 7.04 4.14 -19.61
C ALA A 184 6.70 3.09 -20.69
N GLY A 185 6.38 1.85 -20.29
CA GLY A 185 5.92 0.78 -21.15
C GLY A 185 4.41 0.57 -21.15
N ALA A 186 3.68 1.21 -20.23
CA ALA A 186 2.22 1.19 -20.15
C ALA A 186 1.63 2.38 -20.91
N ASP A 187 0.44 2.20 -21.47
CA ASP A 187 -0.30 3.31 -22.09
C ASP A 187 -0.87 4.24 -20.99
N ASN A 188 -1.39 3.65 -19.92
CA ASN A 188 -2.00 4.34 -18.79
C ASN A 188 -1.56 3.69 -17.47
N TYR A 189 -1.21 4.50 -16.47
CA TYR A 189 -0.92 3.98 -15.13
C TYR A 189 -1.26 4.98 -14.02
N LEU A 190 -1.48 4.45 -12.80
CA LEU A 190 -1.55 5.22 -11.55
C LEU A 190 -0.60 4.63 -10.51
N TYR A 191 -0.05 5.49 -9.66
CA TYR A 191 0.65 5.12 -8.45
C TYR A 191 -0.16 5.52 -7.21
N LEU A 192 -0.55 4.54 -6.40
CA LEU A 192 -1.42 4.70 -5.25
C LEU A 192 -0.73 4.25 -3.96
N ASP A 193 -1.01 4.89 -2.83
CA ASP A 193 -0.50 4.47 -1.52
C ASP A 193 -1.63 4.26 -0.51
N ALA A 194 -1.65 3.13 0.19
CA ALA A 194 -2.74 2.78 1.09
C ALA A 194 -2.57 3.27 2.53
N GLY A 195 -1.71 4.27 2.82
CA GLY A 195 -1.60 4.88 4.16
C GLY A 195 -0.34 4.48 4.94
N ASP A 196 -0.10 5.16 6.06
CA ASP A 196 1.03 4.98 6.98
C ASP A 196 2.40 5.21 6.31
N ILE A 197 2.59 6.41 5.76
CA ILE A 197 3.91 6.82 5.25
C ILE A 197 4.79 7.43 6.34
N PHE A 198 4.16 7.95 7.40
CA PHE A 198 4.85 8.55 8.54
C PHE A 198 5.29 7.52 9.57
N SER A 199 6.13 8.00 10.47
CA SER A 199 6.66 7.31 11.65
C SER A 199 7.60 6.14 11.34
N GLY A 200 8.68 6.02 12.09
CA GLY A 200 9.52 4.81 12.08
C GLY A 200 10.98 5.01 11.70
N ASN A 201 11.42 6.25 11.45
CA ASN A 201 12.84 6.59 11.50
C ASN A 201 13.11 8.07 11.80
N ALA A 202 14.30 8.33 12.34
CA ALA A 202 14.73 9.68 12.71
C ALA A 202 14.78 10.67 11.53
N VAL A 203 14.95 10.20 10.29
CA VAL A 203 15.08 11.07 9.11
C VAL A 203 13.78 11.81 8.84
N VAL A 204 12.66 11.08 8.94
CA VAL A 204 11.32 11.61 8.71
C VAL A 204 10.71 12.16 10.01
N ASP A 205 10.88 11.44 11.12
CA ASP A 205 10.26 11.77 12.43
C ASP A 205 10.74 13.12 12.98
N LEU A 206 12.04 13.43 12.85
CA LEU A 206 12.59 14.70 13.35
C LEU A 206 12.21 15.90 12.48
N GLN A 207 11.56 15.65 11.34
CA GLN A 207 11.13 16.66 10.38
C GLN A 207 9.61 16.62 10.15
N ASP A 208 8.88 15.99 11.08
CA ASP A 208 7.43 15.94 11.12
C ASP A 208 6.80 15.40 9.80
N GLY A 209 7.47 14.46 9.12
CA GLY A 209 6.96 13.86 7.87
C GLY A 209 7.34 14.57 6.56
N GLU A 210 8.05 15.71 6.61
CA GLU A 210 8.37 16.49 5.39
C GLU A 210 9.11 15.68 4.31
N PRO A 211 10.15 14.88 4.64
CA PRO A 211 10.97 14.24 3.62
C PRO A 211 10.22 13.22 2.78
N ILE A 212 9.35 12.42 3.42
CA ILE A 212 8.62 11.36 2.71
C ILE A 212 7.57 11.95 1.76
N VAL A 213 6.88 13.03 2.14
CA VAL A 213 5.94 13.73 1.24
C VAL A 213 6.69 14.32 0.04
N ALA A 214 7.85 14.94 0.25
CA ALA A 214 8.66 15.48 -0.83
C ALA A 214 9.13 14.39 -1.81
N LEU A 215 9.54 13.23 -1.31
CA LEU A 215 9.94 12.09 -2.13
C LEU A 215 8.75 11.52 -2.91
N LEU A 216 7.58 11.39 -2.30
CA LEU A 216 6.38 10.89 -2.98
C LEU A 216 5.85 11.85 -4.04
N ASN A 217 5.98 13.17 -3.82
CA ASN A 217 5.73 14.17 -4.86
C ASN A 217 6.68 13.96 -6.07
N GLU A 218 7.99 13.80 -5.83
CA GLU A 218 8.97 13.56 -6.90
C GLU A 218 8.73 12.22 -7.63
N MET A 219 8.19 11.23 -6.93
CA MET A 219 7.82 9.93 -7.49
C MET A 219 6.52 9.97 -8.29
N GLY A 220 5.76 11.06 -8.23
CA GLY A 220 4.47 11.18 -8.93
C GLY A 220 3.39 10.28 -8.34
N LEU A 221 3.27 10.22 -7.01
CA LEU A 221 2.12 9.60 -6.37
C LEU A 221 0.83 10.33 -6.81
N ASP A 222 -0.23 9.58 -7.11
CA ASP A 222 -1.50 10.16 -7.59
C ASP A 222 -2.47 10.41 -6.44
N ALA A 223 -2.68 9.39 -5.61
CA ALA A 223 -3.57 9.44 -4.45
C ALA A 223 -3.10 8.52 -3.33
N MET A 224 -3.52 8.87 -2.11
CA MET A 224 -3.16 8.17 -0.90
C MET A 224 -4.37 8.06 0.05
N ALA A 225 -4.59 6.90 0.66
CA ALA A 225 -5.51 6.80 1.80
C ALA A 225 -4.84 7.35 3.07
N ILE A 226 -5.61 8.05 3.92
CA ILE A 226 -5.11 8.46 5.24
C ILE A 226 -5.05 7.24 6.16
N GLY A 227 -3.88 6.93 6.70
CA GLY A 227 -3.63 5.92 7.72
C GLY A 227 -3.60 6.47 9.15
N ASN A 228 -3.25 5.62 10.10
CA ASN A 228 -3.23 6.01 11.52
C ASN A 228 -1.97 6.80 11.91
N HIS A 229 -0.82 6.53 11.29
CA HIS A 229 0.42 7.24 11.61
C HIS A 229 0.49 8.66 11.04
N GLU A 230 -0.41 9.01 10.13
CA GLU A 230 -0.55 10.38 9.64
C GLU A 230 -0.83 11.39 10.77
N PHE A 231 -1.35 10.93 11.92
CA PHE A 231 -1.67 11.76 13.09
C PHE A 231 -0.56 11.83 14.14
N ASP A 232 0.53 11.06 14.02
CA ASP A 232 1.52 10.87 15.09
C ASP A 232 2.30 12.14 15.47
N TYR A 233 2.56 13.00 14.49
CA TYR A 233 3.25 14.29 14.69
C TYR A 233 2.26 15.41 15.10
N GLY A 234 0.98 15.09 15.21
CA GLY A 234 -0.09 15.99 15.58
C GLY A 234 -0.68 16.79 14.41
N GLN A 235 -1.82 17.43 14.69
CA GLN A 235 -2.70 18.01 13.66
C GLN A 235 -2.08 19.13 12.83
N GLU A 236 -1.20 19.94 13.42
CA GLU A 236 -0.52 21.04 12.72
C GLU A 236 0.54 20.51 11.75
N ALA A 237 1.24 19.44 12.14
CA ALA A 237 2.20 18.78 11.26
C ALA A 237 1.46 18.13 10.09
N PHE A 238 0.41 17.35 10.34
CA PHE A 238 -0.38 16.73 9.28
C PHE A 238 -0.95 17.77 8.30
N ALA A 239 -1.55 18.85 8.79
CA ALA A 239 -2.05 19.94 7.93
C ALA A 239 -0.95 20.60 7.08
N ALA A 240 0.28 20.70 7.58
CA ALA A 240 1.42 21.20 6.81
C ALA A 240 1.86 20.22 5.72
N ARG A 241 1.68 18.91 5.94
CA ARG A 241 1.93 17.85 4.96
C ARG A 241 0.84 17.80 3.89
N GLU A 242 -0.42 18.02 4.27
CA GLU A 242 -1.52 18.21 3.31
C GLU A 242 -1.26 19.39 2.36
N GLU A 243 -0.73 20.52 2.87
CA GLU A 243 -0.38 21.67 2.01
C GLU A 243 0.83 21.40 1.10
N GLN A 244 1.72 20.50 1.52
CA GLN A 244 2.93 20.14 0.78
C GLN A 244 2.67 19.11 -0.34
N ALA A 245 1.69 18.22 -0.15
CA ALA A 245 1.43 17.13 -1.07
C ALA A 245 0.96 17.63 -2.45
N GLU A 246 1.47 16.99 -3.50
CA GLU A 246 1.01 17.16 -4.88
C GLU A 246 0.03 16.04 -5.29
N PHE A 247 -0.33 15.17 -4.35
CA PHE A 247 -1.27 14.06 -4.46
C PHE A 247 -2.46 14.24 -3.52
N ASP A 248 -3.55 13.51 -3.78
CA ASP A 248 -4.77 13.61 -2.99
C ASP A 248 -4.74 12.71 -1.75
N TRP A 249 -5.03 13.28 -0.57
CA TRP A 249 -5.29 12.55 0.67
C TRP A 249 -6.78 12.19 0.76
N LEU A 250 -7.09 10.90 0.80
CA LEU A 250 -8.44 10.37 0.69
C LEU A 250 -8.90 9.69 1.98
N SER A 251 -10.10 10.06 2.44
CA SER A 251 -10.82 9.34 3.49
C SER A 251 -12.28 9.75 3.51
N ALA A 252 -13.18 8.85 3.10
CA ALA A 252 -14.61 9.10 3.06
C ALA A 252 -15.28 9.01 4.43
N ASN A 253 -14.70 8.23 5.35
CA ASN A 253 -15.25 8.00 6.67
C ASN A 253 -14.63 8.87 7.76
N MET A 254 -13.72 9.79 7.41
CA MET A 254 -13.18 10.81 8.32
C MET A 254 -13.99 12.11 8.22
N GLU A 255 -14.52 12.61 9.35
CA GLU A 255 -15.25 13.87 9.43
C GLU A 255 -14.56 14.84 10.39
N VAL A 256 -14.16 16.02 9.88
CA VAL A 256 -13.66 17.12 10.72
C VAL A 256 -14.84 17.84 11.35
N VAL A 257 -15.13 17.50 12.61
CA VAL A 257 -16.29 18.03 13.36
C VAL A 257 -15.98 19.34 14.11
N ASP A 258 -14.72 19.58 14.43
CA ASP A 258 -14.26 20.86 15.00
C ASP A 258 -13.60 21.73 13.91
N PRO A 259 -14.25 22.80 13.43
CA PRO A 259 -13.70 23.65 12.37
C PRO A 259 -12.52 24.52 12.82
N ASP A 260 -12.16 24.51 14.11
CA ASP A 260 -11.04 25.28 14.65
C ASP A 260 -9.70 24.51 14.62
N ILE A 261 -9.69 23.22 14.23
CA ILE A 261 -8.44 22.46 14.04
C ILE A 261 -7.77 22.79 12.70
N ALA A 262 -6.49 22.43 12.57
CA ALA A 262 -5.68 22.74 11.39
C ALA A 262 -5.98 21.84 10.18
N ILE A 263 -6.30 20.57 10.43
CA ILE A 263 -6.55 19.55 9.41
C ILE A 263 -7.79 19.92 8.60
N GLN A 264 -7.71 19.78 7.27
CA GLN A 264 -8.83 20.03 6.39
C GLN A 264 -9.72 18.79 6.26
N GLN A 265 -10.98 18.99 5.87
CA GLN A 265 -11.84 17.85 5.53
C GLN A 265 -11.25 17.15 4.31
N PRO A 266 -10.83 15.88 4.40
CA PRO A 266 -10.28 15.15 3.26
C PRO A 266 -11.36 14.92 2.19
N LYS A 267 -10.90 14.72 0.95
CA LYS A 267 -11.79 14.26 -0.11
C LYS A 267 -12.20 12.80 0.20
N PRO A 268 -13.47 12.42 -0.02
CA PRO A 268 -13.87 11.03 0.11
C PRO A 268 -13.33 10.15 -1.02
N TYR A 269 -13.16 10.73 -2.21
CA TYR A 269 -12.66 10.08 -3.42
C TYR A 269 -12.12 11.13 -4.40
N GLU A 270 -11.38 10.68 -5.41
CA GLU A 270 -11.02 11.44 -6.61
C GLU A 270 -11.38 10.62 -7.86
N ILE A 271 -11.81 11.29 -8.95
CA ILE A 271 -12.10 10.64 -10.24
C ILE A 271 -11.13 11.19 -11.29
N TYR A 272 -10.34 10.30 -11.89
CA TYR A 272 -9.40 10.61 -12.96
C TYR A 272 -10.02 10.25 -14.32
N GLU A 273 -10.10 11.22 -15.23
CA GLU A 273 -10.44 10.97 -16.64
C GLU A 273 -9.16 10.57 -17.38
N ILE A 274 -9.01 9.30 -17.75
CA ILE A 274 -7.84 8.75 -18.42
C ILE A 274 -8.27 8.16 -19.77
N ASP A 275 -7.85 8.79 -20.87
CA ASP A 275 -8.23 8.40 -22.24
C ASP A 275 -9.75 8.22 -22.47
N GLY A 276 -10.56 8.96 -21.71
CA GLY A 276 -12.02 8.91 -21.80
C GLY A 276 -12.69 7.85 -20.90
N VAL A 277 -11.92 7.18 -20.05
CA VAL A 277 -12.39 6.28 -18.98
C VAL A 277 -12.33 7.00 -17.65
N ASP A 278 -13.43 6.99 -16.89
CA ASP A 278 -13.54 7.61 -15.57
C ASP A 278 -13.11 6.61 -14.48
N VAL A 279 -11.94 6.84 -13.86
CA VAL A 279 -11.36 5.98 -12.82
C VAL A 279 -11.53 6.62 -11.45
N GLY A 280 -12.39 6.05 -10.60
CA GLY A 280 -12.63 6.49 -9.23
C GLY A 280 -11.71 5.81 -8.22
N ILE A 281 -11.07 6.61 -7.36
CA ILE A 281 -10.31 6.15 -6.20
C ILE A 281 -11.04 6.58 -4.93
N PHE A 282 -11.57 5.62 -4.17
CA PHE A 282 -12.36 5.85 -2.95
C PHE A 282 -11.57 5.53 -1.69
N GLY A 283 -11.41 6.52 -0.80
CA GLY A 283 -10.58 6.42 0.40
C GLY A 283 -11.32 5.94 1.64
N LEU A 284 -10.72 5.06 2.45
CA LEU A 284 -11.21 4.70 3.79
C LEU A 284 -10.07 4.62 4.81
N THR A 285 -10.33 5.06 6.04
CA THR A 285 -9.40 5.02 7.17
C THR A 285 -9.97 4.13 8.28
N GLN A 286 -9.11 3.51 9.09
CA GLN A 286 -9.53 2.72 10.26
C GLN A 286 -10.44 3.54 11.19
N ASN A 287 -11.42 2.88 11.81
CA ASN A 287 -12.35 3.51 12.76
C ASN A 287 -12.37 2.80 14.14
N PRO A 288 -11.90 3.47 15.21
CA PRO A 288 -11.03 4.66 15.17
C PRO A 288 -9.61 4.27 14.69
N PRO A 289 -8.81 5.21 14.19
CA PRO A 289 -7.40 4.95 13.86
C PRO A 289 -6.59 4.61 15.12
N ALA A 290 -5.71 3.61 15.01
CA ALA A 290 -4.77 3.21 16.04
C ALA A 290 -3.64 4.24 16.18
N THR A 291 -3.89 5.31 16.93
CA THR A 291 -2.94 6.41 17.13
C THR A 291 -3.14 7.02 18.52
N ASN A 292 -2.30 8.00 18.87
CA ASN A 292 -2.48 8.78 20.08
C ASN A 292 -3.85 9.51 20.03
N PRO A 293 -4.76 9.31 21.00
CA PRO A 293 -6.09 9.92 20.99
C PRO A 293 -6.08 11.45 20.93
N THR A 294 -4.99 12.10 21.37
CA THR A 294 -4.84 13.55 21.29
C THR A 294 -4.64 14.07 19.86
N GLY A 295 -4.12 13.23 18.95
CA GLY A 295 -3.92 13.55 17.53
C GLY A 295 -5.24 13.68 16.76
N ILE A 296 -6.28 12.97 17.19
CA ILE A 296 -7.58 12.90 16.50
C ILE A 296 -8.70 13.68 17.19
N VAL A 297 -8.39 14.51 18.20
CA VAL A 297 -9.41 15.35 18.86
C VAL A 297 -10.06 16.31 17.87
N GLY A 298 -11.40 16.28 17.79
CA GLY A 298 -12.15 17.13 16.86
C GLY A 298 -12.38 16.49 15.49
N ILE A 299 -12.06 15.21 15.35
CA ILE A 299 -12.30 14.38 14.17
C ILE A 299 -13.12 13.17 14.59
N ASP A 300 -14.20 12.88 13.86
CA ASP A 300 -14.99 11.66 14.02
C ASP A 300 -14.68 10.70 12.87
N PHE A 301 -14.63 9.40 13.17
CA PHE A 301 -14.48 8.34 12.17
C PHE A 301 -15.74 7.48 12.14
N HIS A 302 -16.28 7.24 10.95
CA HIS A 302 -17.52 6.51 10.71
C HIS A 302 -17.25 5.07 10.29
N ASP A 303 -18.25 4.19 10.42
CA ASP A 303 -18.12 2.80 9.99
C ASP A 303 -17.82 2.73 8.50
N TYR A 304 -16.82 1.93 8.11
CA TYR A 304 -16.32 1.89 6.74
C TYR A 304 -17.31 1.25 5.75
N VAL A 305 -18.11 0.27 6.20
CA VAL A 305 -19.14 -0.36 5.34
C VAL A 305 -20.31 0.59 5.17
N GLU A 306 -20.86 1.12 6.27
CA GLU A 306 -21.98 2.07 6.20
C GLU A 306 -21.60 3.34 5.42
N THR A 307 -20.34 3.76 5.48
CA THR A 307 -19.83 4.87 4.67
C THR A 307 -19.76 4.48 3.20
N ALA A 308 -19.11 3.38 2.84
CA ALA A 308 -19.02 2.94 1.45
C ALA A 308 -20.40 2.81 0.79
N GLU A 309 -21.38 2.23 1.47
CA GLU A 309 -22.77 2.12 0.97
C GLU A 309 -23.41 3.48 0.63
N GLN A 310 -23.04 4.57 1.32
CA GLN A 310 -23.55 5.92 1.01
C GLN A 310 -22.99 6.47 -0.30
N TYR A 311 -21.84 5.95 -0.75
CA TYR A 311 -21.17 6.32 -1.99
C TYR A 311 -21.43 5.34 -3.14
N SER A 312 -22.43 4.45 -3.02
CA SER A 312 -22.77 3.48 -4.07
C SER A 312 -23.13 4.11 -5.42
N TYR A 313 -23.45 5.41 -5.45
CA TYR A 313 -23.71 6.13 -6.69
C TYR A 313 -22.46 6.29 -7.57
N LEU A 314 -21.25 6.13 -7.01
CA LEU A 314 -20.01 6.17 -7.77
C LEU A 314 -19.93 5.06 -8.83
N GLN A 315 -20.62 3.94 -8.63
CA GLN A 315 -20.75 2.90 -9.64
C GLN A 315 -21.38 3.40 -10.95
N ASP A 316 -22.25 4.41 -10.88
CA ASP A 316 -22.86 5.02 -12.06
C ASP A 316 -22.05 6.23 -12.60
N GLU A 317 -21.06 6.71 -11.85
CA GLU A 317 -20.22 7.88 -12.18
C GLU A 317 -18.80 7.51 -12.60
N THR A 318 -18.43 6.23 -12.54
CA THR A 318 -17.09 5.72 -12.85
C THR A 318 -17.20 4.44 -13.67
N ASP A 319 -16.22 4.24 -14.55
CA ASP A 319 -16.05 3.02 -15.32
C ASP A 319 -15.22 1.99 -14.54
N ILE A 320 -14.26 2.46 -13.74
CA ILE A 320 -13.43 1.67 -12.83
C ILE A 320 -13.50 2.31 -11.44
N LEU A 321 -13.79 1.53 -10.40
CA LEU A 321 -13.89 1.99 -9.03
C LEU A 321 -12.99 1.17 -8.08
N ILE A 322 -11.93 1.82 -7.61
CA ILE A 322 -10.91 1.26 -6.72
C ILE A 322 -11.17 1.76 -5.30
N ALA A 323 -11.24 0.85 -4.32
CA ALA A 323 -11.16 1.23 -2.92
C ALA A 323 -9.69 1.26 -2.47
N LEU A 324 -9.21 2.43 -2.04
CA LEU A 324 -7.90 2.62 -1.43
C LEU A 324 -8.08 2.80 0.07
N THR A 325 -7.59 1.85 0.86
CA THR A 325 -8.07 1.68 2.23
C THR A 325 -6.94 1.45 3.22
N HIS A 326 -7.09 2.04 4.41
CA HIS A 326 -6.22 1.83 5.55
C HIS A 326 -7.02 1.27 6.74
N ILE A 327 -7.70 0.14 6.54
CA ILE A 327 -8.56 -0.50 7.55
C ILE A 327 -8.07 -1.89 7.98
N GLY A 328 -7.08 -2.44 7.27
CA GLY A 328 -6.46 -3.73 7.53
C GLY A 328 -7.12 -4.89 6.79
N ASN A 329 -6.33 -5.90 6.38
CA ASN A 329 -6.76 -6.97 5.48
C ASN A 329 -8.02 -7.72 5.91
N ARG A 330 -8.24 -7.91 7.22
CA ARG A 330 -9.49 -8.55 7.71
C ARG A 330 -10.71 -7.66 7.45
N ALA A 331 -10.58 -6.35 7.66
CA ALA A 331 -11.64 -5.39 7.42
C ALA A 331 -11.85 -5.17 5.92
N ASP A 332 -10.80 -5.21 5.09
CA ASP A 332 -10.93 -5.16 3.63
C ASP A 332 -11.74 -6.33 3.08
N LYS A 333 -11.47 -7.54 3.57
CA LYS A 333 -12.26 -8.72 3.23
C LYS A 333 -13.71 -8.58 3.71
N HIS A 334 -13.93 -8.03 4.90
CA HIS A 334 -15.27 -7.74 5.40
C HIS A 334 -15.99 -6.67 4.56
N LEU A 335 -15.26 -5.67 4.05
CA LEU A 335 -15.80 -4.66 3.13
C LEU A 335 -16.24 -5.33 1.83
N ALA A 336 -15.39 -6.13 1.18
CA ALA A 336 -15.74 -6.90 -0.02
C ALA A 336 -16.89 -7.93 0.20
N GLU A 337 -17.06 -8.42 1.44
CA GLU A 337 -18.20 -9.29 1.77
C GLU A 337 -19.54 -8.55 1.74
N ASN A 338 -19.56 -7.23 2.00
CA ASN A 338 -20.77 -6.42 2.15
C ASN A 338 -20.99 -5.39 1.03
N VAL A 339 -19.93 -5.01 0.31
CA VAL A 339 -19.95 -4.01 -0.78
C VAL A 339 -19.38 -4.64 -2.04
N ASP A 340 -20.20 -4.73 -3.09
CA ASP A 340 -19.93 -5.52 -4.31
C ASP A 340 -19.68 -4.67 -5.57
N PHE A 341 -19.58 -3.34 -5.43
CA PHE A 341 -19.39 -2.42 -6.56
C PHE A 341 -17.94 -1.97 -6.77
N PHE A 342 -16.99 -2.43 -5.95
CA PHE A 342 -15.56 -2.15 -6.15
C PHE A 342 -14.93 -3.19 -7.06
N ASP A 343 -14.15 -2.74 -8.04
CA ASP A 343 -13.41 -3.62 -8.95
C ASP A 343 -12.16 -4.20 -8.29
N VAL A 344 -11.56 -3.47 -7.35
CA VAL A 344 -10.43 -3.93 -6.52
C VAL A 344 -10.35 -3.12 -5.23
N ILE A 345 -9.90 -3.78 -4.16
CA ILE A 345 -9.57 -3.14 -2.87
C ILE A 345 -8.06 -3.23 -2.65
N ILE A 346 -7.41 -2.08 -2.52
CA ILE A 346 -6.01 -1.93 -2.16
C ILE A 346 -5.94 -1.52 -0.68
N GLY A 347 -5.40 -2.39 0.15
CA GLY A 347 -5.35 -2.23 1.61
C GLY A 347 -3.97 -1.85 2.16
N GLY A 348 -3.97 -1.36 3.41
CA GLY A 348 -2.80 -1.09 4.25
C GLY A 348 -3.00 -1.60 5.69
N HIS A 349 -2.34 -0.99 6.67
CA HIS A 349 -2.45 -1.19 8.12
C HIS A 349 -1.91 -2.54 8.64
N SER A 350 -2.33 -3.65 8.02
CA SER A 350 -2.07 -4.99 8.58
C SER A 350 -0.71 -5.60 8.20
N HIS A 351 0.12 -4.85 7.48
CA HIS A 351 1.41 -5.30 6.93
C HIS A 351 1.36 -6.62 6.13
N SER A 352 0.19 -6.93 5.55
CA SER A 352 -0.06 -8.23 4.90
C SER A 352 0.68 -8.33 3.56
N ARG A 353 1.47 -9.39 3.39
CA ARG A 353 2.14 -9.71 2.13
C ARG A 353 1.26 -10.64 1.30
N ILE A 354 0.49 -10.07 0.38
CA ILE A 354 -0.47 -10.81 -0.44
C ILE A 354 0.20 -11.11 -1.79
N PHE A 355 0.81 -12.28 -1.93
CA PHE A 355 1.48 -12.68 -3.19
C PHE A 355 0.51 -13.10 -4.30
N GLU A 356 -0.71 -13.49 -3.93
CA GLU A 356 -1.81 -13.82 -4.82
C GLU A 356 -3.05 -13.11 -4.27
N ALA A 357 -3.79 -12.37 -5.11
CA ALA A 357 -4.93 -11.58 -4.66
C ALA A 357 -5.98 -12.44 -3.95
N ASP A 358 -6.47 -11.96 -2.80
CA ASP A 358 -7.54 -12.61 -2.08
C ASP A 358 -8.88 -12.25 -2.75
N ILE A 359 -9.48 -13.18 -3.48
CA ILE A 359 -10.77 -12.94 -4.15
C ILE A 359 -11.92 -13.17 -3.16
N VAL A 360 -12.65 -12.11 -2.84
CA VAL A 360 -13.81 -12.13 -1.92
C VAL A 360 -15.04 -11.63 -2.67
N ASN A 361 -16.05 -12.50 -2.80
CA ASN A 361 -17.27 -12.21 -3.58
C ASN A 361 -17.07 -11.73 -5.03
N GLY A 362 -15.89 -11.97 -5.61
CA GLY A 362 -15.54 -11.51 -6.95
C GLY A 362 -14.58 -10.33 -6.95
N THR A 363 -14.51 -9.57 -5.85
CA THR A 363 -13.59 -8.44 -5.69
C THR A 363 -12.21 -8.92 -5.21
N PRO A 364 -11.12 -8.61 -5.94
CA PRO A 364 -9.76 -8.81 -5.47
C PRO A 364 -9.40 -7.87 -4.32
N VAL A 365 -8.75 -8.42 -3.29
CA VAL A 365 -8.18 -7.67 -2.17
C VAL A 365 -6.67 -7.87 -2.15
N VAL A 366 -5.90 -6.78 -2.19
CA VAL A 366 -4.44 -6.77 -2.31
C VAL A 366 -3.76 -5.88 -1.27
N GLN A 367 -2.51 -6.21 -0.93
CA GLN A 367 -1.64 -5.45 -0.01
C GLN A 367 -0.17 -5.82 -0.27
N ALA A 368 0.73 -4.84 -0.19
CA ALA A 368 2.14 -4.94 -0.55
C ALA A 368 3.10 -5.08 0.66
N GLY A 369 2.65 -5.68 1.76
CA GLY A 369 3.50 -5.82 2.95
C GLY A 369 3.68 -4.49 3.68
N ALA A 370 4.93 -4.07 3.90
CA ALA A 370 5.30 -2.84 4.61
C ALA A 370 6.78 -2.48 4.34
N ASP A 371 7.24 -1.36 4.91
CA ASP A 371 8.65 -0.95 5.00
C ASP A 371 9.33 -0.73 3.63
N SER A 372 8.56 -0.40 2.59
CA SER A 372 9.06 -0.28 1.22
C SER A 372 9.77 -1.55 0.72
N LEU A 373 9.42 -2.72 1.26
CA LEU A 373 10.01 -4.01 0.87
C LEU A 373 9.43 -4.55 -0.44
N PHE A 374 8.18 -4.21 -0.74
CA PHE A 374 7.51 -4.62 -1.98
C PHE A 374 6.77 -3.45 -2.62
N VAL A 375 6.60 -3.55 -3.94
CA VAL A 375 5.68 -2.72 -4.73
C VAL A 375 4.66 -3.67 -5.36
N GLY A 376 3.38 -3.43 -5.14
CA GLY A 376 2.33 -4.17 -5.84
C GLY A 376 2.15 -3.63 -7.25
N HIS A 377 1.92 -4.53 -8.21
CA HIS A 377 1.61 -4.20 -9.58
C HIS A 377 0.51 -5.13 -10.11
N PHE A 378 -0.48 -4.57 -10.81
CA PHE A 378 -1.51 -5.31 -11.53
C PHE A 378 -2.08 -4.47 -12.67
N ASN A 379 -2.89 -5.11 -13.52
CA ASN A 379 -3.54 -4.50 -14.67
C ASN A 379 -5.07 -4.59 -14.48
N LEU A 380 -5.77 -3.49 -14.73
CA LEU A 380 -7.21 -3.48 -14.92
C LEU A 380 -7.51 -3.30 -16.40
N GLU A 381 -8.25 -4.24 -16.98
CA GLU A 381 -8.72 -4.17 -18.37
C GLU A 381 -10.21 -3.84 -18.37
N PHE A 382 -10.58 -2.76 -19.05
CA PHE A 382 -11.97 -2.32 -19.23
C PHE A 382 -12.37 -2.41 -20.70
N ASP A 383 -13.39 -3.21 -20.99
CA ASP A 383 -13.89 -3.43 -22.36
C ASP A 383 -15.04 -2.49 -22.76
N GLY A 384 -15.29 -1.46 -21.96
CA GLY A 384 -16.45 -0.58 -22.10
C GLY A 384 -17.66 -1.00 -21.25
N THR A 385 -17.63 -2.20 -20.67
CA THR A 385 -18.71 -2.71 -19.80
C THR A 385 -18.24 -3.41 -18.54
N ASP A 386 -17.25 -4.30 -18.63
CA ASP A 386 -16.75 -5.12 -17.55
C ASP A 386 -15.27 -4.78 -17.26
N VAL A 387 -14.88 -4.83 -15.99
CA VAL A 387 -13.50 -4.66 -15.54
C VAL A 387 -12.91 -6.02 -15.18
N THR A 388 -11.73 -6.33 -15.73
CA THR A 388 -10.99 -7.55 -15.42
C THR A 388 -9.68 -7.25 -14.70
N PHE A 389 -9.46 -7.91 -13.57
CA PHE A 389 -8.21 -7.83 -12.79
C PHE A 389 -7.21 -8.90 -13.24
N ASN A 390 -6.06 -8.46 -13.76
CA ASN A 390 -5.03 -9.33 -14.35
C ASN A 390 -3.63 -9.07 -13.78
N ASP A 391 -2.76 -10.05 -13.96
CA ASP A 391 -1.30 -9.94 -13.81
C ASP A 391 -0.78 -9.37 -12.48
N TYR A 392 -1.50 -9.58 -11.37
CA TYR A 392 -1.05 -9.15 -10.06
C TYR A 392 0.21 -9.88 -9.56
N TYR A 393 1.18 -9.10 -9.07
CA TYR A 393 2.32 -9.60 -8.31
C TYR A 393 2.89 -8.54 -7.35
N LEU A 394 3.67 -9.01 -6.37
CA LEU A 394 4.50 -8.16 -5.53
C LEU A 394 5.95 -8.19 -6.02
N GLN A 395 6.47 -7.04 -6.44
CA GLN A 395 7.88 -6.86 -6.77
C GLN A 395 8.69 -6.71 -5.50
N ASP A 396 9.58 -7.68 -5.20
CA ASP A 396 10.56 -7.55 -4.13
C ASP A 396 11.61 -6.48 -4.48
N VAL A 397 11.72 -5.45 -3.64
CA VAL A 397 12.61 -4.30 -3.88
C VAL A 397 14.09 -4.68 -3.70
N GLU A 398 14.39 -5.75 -2.97
CA GLU A 398 15.77 -6.27 -2.87
C GLU A 398 16.27 -6.80 -4.23
N GLU A 399 15.37 -7.29 -5.08
CA GLU A 399 15.70 -7.82 -6.41
C GLU A 399 15.95 -6.72 -7.45
N LEU A 400 15.52 -5.47 -7.17
CA LEU A 400 15.72 -4.33 -8.05
C LEU A 400 17.15 -3.78 -7.96
N THR A 401 17.73 -3.45 -9.13
CA THR A 401 19.09 -2.90 -9.24
C THR A 401 19.16 -1.49 -9.77
N GLU A 402 18.19 -1.09 -10.61
CA GLU A 402 18.11 0.26 -11.15
C GLU A 402 17.59 1.23 -10.09
N VAL A 403 18.02 2.49 -10.18
CA VAL A 403 17.71 3.55 -9.20
C VAL A 403 17.41 4.84 -9.95
N ASN A 404 16.36 5.54 -9.55
CA ASN A 404 16.08 6.91 -9.98
C ASN A 404 17.04 7.83 -9.24
N GLN A 405 17.99 8.42 -9.96
CA GLN A 405 19.04 9.22 -9.36
C GLN A 405 18.52 10.51 -8.73
N ASP A 406 17.45 11.11 -9.26
CA ASP A 406 16.91 12.36 -8.70
C ASP A 406 16.28 12.10 -7.32
N VAL A 407 15.50 11.02 -7.18
CA VAL A 407 14.97 10.55 -5.90
C VAL A 407 16.09 10.10 -4.94
N GLN A 408 17.10 9.38 -5.44
CA GLN A 408 18.23 8.94 -4.63
C GLN A 408 19.05 10.12 -4.08
N ASP A 409 19.26 11.16 -4.89
CA ASP A 409 19.98 12.36 -4.47
C ASP A 409 19.21 13.10 -3.35
N MET A 410 17.87 13.10 -3.39
CA MET A 410 17.04 13.62 -2.30
C MET A 410 17.18 12.78 -1.02
N ILE A 411 17.09 11.45 -1.13
CA ILE A 411 17.28 10.53 0.02
C ILE A 411 18.66 10.75 0.66
N ASP A 412 19.72 10.81 -0.15
CA ASP A 412 21.09 11.02 0.33
C ASP A 412 21.22 12.38 1.06
N ALA A 413 20.53 13.41 0.57
CA ALA A 413 20.51 14.73 1.22
C ALA A 413 19.77 14.70 2.57
N TYR A 414 18.60 14.08 2.64
CA TYR A 414 17.84 13.95 3.89
C TYR A 414 18.57 13.09 4.92
N ASN A 415 19.20 12.00 4.51
CA ASN A 415 20.04 11.19 5.38
C ASN A 415 21.22 12.00 5.95
N ALA A 416 21.85 12.86 5.14
CA ALA A 416 22.93 13.73 5.61
C ALA A 416 22.44 14.82 6.58
N GLU A 417 21.24 15.37 6.37
CA GLU A 417 20.62 16.35 7.27
C GLU A 417 20.20 15.71 8.60
N ALA A 418 19.68 14.47 8.57
CA ALA A 418 19.33 13.73 9.76
C ALA A 418 20.52 13.50 10.70
N GLU A 419 21.75 13.35 10.18
CA GLU A 419 22.96 13.28 11.01
C GLU A 419 23.21 14.55 11.84
N GLU A 420 22.77 15.71 11.34
CA GLU A 420 22.81 16.99 12.08
C GLU A 420 21.65 17.07 13.07
N LEU A 421 20.42 16.72 12.65
CA LEU A 421 19.23 16.73 13.51
C LEU A 421 19.36 15.79 14.70
N LEU A 422 19.97 14.62 14.50
CA LEU A 422 20.27 13.67 15.57
C LEU A 422 21.15 14.28 16.68
N GLN A 423 21.97 15.30 16.37
CA GLN A 423 22.82 15.99 17.34
C GLN A 423 22.13 17.18 18.01
N GLU A 424 20.92 17.55 17.57
CA GLU A 424 20.17 18.63 18.19
C GLU A 424 19.74 18.27 19.60
N VAL A 425 19.81 19.27 20.49
CA VAL A 425 19.36 19.17 21.87
C VAL A 425 17.84 19.30 21.89
N VAL A 426 17.17 18.21 22.28
CA VAL A 426 15.71 18.08 22.35
C VAL A 426 15.19 18.19 23.78
N GLY A 427 16.05 18.03 24.77
CA GLY A 427 15.68 18.13 26.18
C GLY A 427 16.88 18.37 27.08
N TYR A 428 16.62 18.37 28.39
CA TYR A 428 17.66 18.56 29.40
C TYR A 428 17.30 17.76 30.65
N THR A 429 18.28 17.12 31.29
CA THR A 429 18.10 16.42 32.57
C THR A 429 19.16 16.88 33.57
N ASN A 430 18.75 17.22 34.80
CA ASN A 430 19.67 17.59 35.89
C ASN A 430 20.23 16.35 36.59
N THR A 431 19.56 15.22 36.46
CA THR A 431 19.84 14.00 37.23
C THR A 431 20.47 12.90 36.38
N GLY A 432 20.24 12.93 35.06
CA GLY A 432 20.53 11.81 34.17
C GLY A 432 19.45 10.73 34.26
N LEU A 433 19.28 9.97 33.18
CA LEU A 433 18.32 8.86 33.09
C LEU A 433 19.07 7.54 32.93
N PHE A 434 18.98 6.68 33.93
CA PHE A 434 19.80 5.47 34.03
C PHE A 434 18.94 4.20 33.99
N ARG A 435 19.57 3.10 33.55
CA ARG A 435 19.00 1.75 33.50
C ARG A 435 19.82 0.70 34.25
N ASP A 436 20.94 1.06 34.88
CA ASP A 436 21.88 0.10 35.46
C ASP A 436 21.26 -0.78 36.55
N ALA A 437 20.35 -0.23 37.35
CA ALA A 437 19.71 -0.91 38.48
C ALA A 437 18.47 -1.75 38.09
N ARG A 438 18.14 -1.85 36.81
CA ARG A 438 16.86 -2.38 36.29
C ARG A 438 16.53 -3.84 36.64
N TYR A 439 17.54 -4.63 37.04
CA TYR A 439 17.35 -6.00 37.49
C TYR A 439 17.06 -6.10 39.00
N GLN A 440 17.16 -4.97 39.73
CA GLN A 440 16.99 -4.90 41.19
C GLN A 440 15.78 -4.05 41.61
N ARG A 441 15.37 -3.09 40.78
CA ARG A 441 14.30 -2.12 41.05
C ARG A 441 13.89 -1.40 39.76
N ASP A 442 12.94 -0.48 39.88
CA ASP A 442 12.66 0.52 38.85
C ASP A 442 13.82 1.51 38.70
N THR A 443 14.01 2.04 37.50
CA THR A 443 15.08 2.99 37.20
C THR A 443 14.55 4.25 36.56
N SER A 444 15.29 5.35 36.66
CA SER A 444 14.83 6.65 36.15
C SER A 444 14.47 6.60 34.66
N LEU A 445 15.25 5.88 33.85
CA LEU A 445 14.95 5.71 32.43
C LEU A 445 13.75 4.77 32.17
N GLY A 446 13.57 3.73 32.99
CA GLY A 446 12.42 2.84 32.89
C GLY A 446 11.12 3.55 33.22
N ASN A 447 11.16 4.40 34.25
CA ASN A 447 10.05 5.24 34.67
C ASN A 447 9.68 6.27 33.59
N PHE A 448 10.68 6.97 33.04
CA PHE A 448 10.47 7.90 31.92
C PHE A 448 9.77 7.25 30.72
N ILE A 449 10.29 6.11 30.26
CA ILE A 449 9.73 5.43 29.07
C ILE A 449 8.32 4.93 29.34
N THR A 450 8.08 4.30 30.49
CA THR A 450 6.75 3.76 30.79
C THR A 450 5.73 4.84 31.12
N ASP A 451 6.14 5.98 31.68
CA ASP A 451 5.27 7.15 31.81
C ASP A 451 4.90 7.70 30.44
N ALA A 452 5.87 7.82 29.52
CA ALA A 452 5.61 8.24 28.15
C ALA A 452 4.63 7.30 27.43
N MET A 453 4.81 5.97 27.56
CA MET A 453 3.89 4.97 27.01
C MET A 453 2.48 5.08 27.61
N LYS A 454 2.38 5.22 28.93
CA LYS A 454 1.09 5.32 29.64
C LYS A 454 0.35 6.60 29.24
N ASP A 455 1.05 7.74 29.21
CA ASP A 455 0.47 9.05 28.88
C ASP A 455 -0.02 9.12 27.44
N ALA A 456 0.75 8.56 26.49
CA ALA A 456 0.42 8.60 25.06
C ALA A 456 -0.97 8.04 24.74
N LEU A 457 -1.41 6.98 25.41
CA LEU A 457 -2.73 6.37 25.19
C LEU A 457 -3.71 6.60 26.35
N GLY A 458 -3.26 7.24 27.44
CA GLY A 458 -4.10 7.49 28.62
C GLY A 458 -4.56 6.22 29.35
N ALA A 459 -3.74 5.15 29.31
CA ALA A 459 -4.07 3.86 29.91
C ALA A 459 -3.88 3.84 31.43
N ASP A 460 -4.38 2.80 32.10
CA ASP A 460 -4.23 2.62 33.55
C ASP A 460 -2.77 2.33 33.94
N LEU A 461 -2.09 1.49 33.17
CA LEU A 461 -0.70 1.12 33.40
C LEU A 461 0.10 0.89 32.12
N ALA A 462 1.42 0.92 32.24
CA ALA A 462 2.34 0.55 31.17
C ALA A 462 3.42 -0.42 31.64
N LEU A 463 3.85 -1.32 30.74
CA LEU A 463 4.92 -2.28 30.96
C LEU A 463 5.84 -2.37 29.75
N THR A 464 7.15 -2.32 30.00
CA THR A 464 8.16 -2.61 28.97
C THR A 464 9.29 -3.44 29.53
N ASN A 465 9.86 -4.31 28.71
CA ASN A 465 10.94 -5.19 29.10
C ASN A 465 12.30 -4.48 29.11
N ASN A 466 13.15 -4.86 30.07
CA ASN A 466 14.50 -4.34 30.27
C ASN A 466 15.42 -4.49 29.05
N GLY A 467 15.10 -5.46 28.17
CA GLY A 467 15.79 -5.70 26.90
C GLY A 467 15.57 -4.60 25.86
N GLY A 468 14.41 -3.93 25.89
CA GLY A 468 14.02 -2.83 24.98
C GLY A 468 14.78 -1.53 25.25
N ILE A 469 15.10 -1.25 26.51
CA ILE A 469 15.86 -0.06 26.93
C ILE A 469 17.35 -0.31 26.71
N ARG A 470 18.10 0.51 25.97
CA ARG A 470 19.46 0.14 25.53
C ARG A 470 20.61 0.94 26.12
N ALA A 471 20.43 2.24 26.36
CA ALA A 471 21.48 3.11 26.87
C ALA A 471 21.06 3.86 28.13
N ASN A 472 22.00 4.58 28.74
CA ASN A 472 21.73 5.62 29.71
C ASN A 472 21.79 6.97 29.00
N ILE A 473 21.21 7.99 29.61
CA ILE A 473 21.36 9.41 29.23
C ILE A 473 22.03 10.10 30.41
N ASP A 474 23.22 10.65 30.20
CA ASP A 474 23.96 11.34 31.26
C ASP A 474 23.29 12.67 31.65
N GLU A 475 23.66 13.24 32.80
CA GLU A 475 23.26 14.60 33.19
C GLU A 475 23.67 15.62 32.13
N GLY A 476 22.72 16.50 31.75
CA GLY A 476 22.94 17.58 30.80
C GLY A 476 21.92 17.59 29.67
N ASP A 477 22.39 18.04 28.51
CA ASP A 477 21.61 18.12 27.29
C ASP A 477 21.25 16.71 26.80
N ILE A 478 19.98 16.51 26.42
CA ILE A 478 19.48 15.30 25.79
C ILE A 478 19.38 15.57 24.29
N THR A 479 20.02 14.75 23.48
CA THR A 479 19.96 14.84 22.02
C THR A 479 18.92 13.89 21.43
N ALA A 480 18.46 14.15 20.20
CA ALA A 480 17.57 13.21 19.51
C ALA A 480 18.23 11.83 19.35
N ALA A 481 19.54 11.79 19.09
CA ALA A 481 20.32 10.55 19.05
C ALA A 481 20.25 9.75 20.34
N ASP A 482 20.15 10.40 21.50
CA ASP A 482 20.04 9.70 22.78
C ASP A 482 18.74 8.90 22.86
N ILE A 483 17.61 9.47 22.38
CA ILE A 483 16.30 8.80 22.35
C ILE A 483 16.33 7.57 21.45
N TYR A 484 16.78 7.71 20.21
CA TYR A 484 16.91 6.58 19.27
C TYR A 484 17.98 5.56 19.69
N THR A 485 18.99 5.98 20.47
CA THR A 485 19.96 5.05 21.05
C THR A 485 19.36 4.25 22.20
N VAL A 486 18.41 4.84 22.95
CA VAL A 486 17.69 4.19 24.05
C VAL A 486 16.68 3.18 23.52
N GLU A 487 15.88 3.52 22.51
CA GLU A 487 14.89 2.66 21.84
C GLU A 487 15.24 2.56 20.33
N PRO A 488 16.13 1.63 19.94
CA PRO A 488 16.58 1.52 18.56
C PRO A 488 15.79 0.48 17.75
N PHE A 489 14.71 -0.08 18.30
CA PHE A 489 14.03 -1.23 17.69
C PHE A 489 12.87 -0.80 16.80
N GLY A 490 12.40 0.44 16.95
CA GLY A 490 11.17 0.87 16.28
C GLY A 490 9.98 0.12 16.86
N ASN A 491 9.99 -0.14 18.17
CA ASN A 491 8.85 -0.78 18.82
C ASN A 491 7.69 0.22 18.93
N GLU A 492 6.48 -0.31 18.75
CA GLU A 492 5.25 0.47 18.78
C GLU A 492 4.40 0.15 20.00
N LEU A 493 3.54 1.08 20.37
CA LEU A 493 2.60 0.93 21.47
C LEU A 493 1.53 -0.10 21.10
N THR A 494 1.22 -0.98 22.04
CA THR A 494 0.08 -1.90 21.96
C THR A 494 -0.75 -1.77 23.23
N GLU A 495 -2.01 -1.43 23.07
CA GLU A 495 -2.98 -1.27 24.15
C GLU A 495 -3.86 -2.52 24.25
N ILE A 496 -3.92 -3.10 25.44
CA ILE A 496 -4.67 -4.33 25.72
C ILE A 496 -5.51 -4.19 26.99
N GLU A 497 -6.63 -4.91 27.04
CA GLU A 497 -7.40 -5.16 28.25
C GLU A 497 -6.86 -6.41 28.94
N ILE A 498 -6.39 -6.27 30.19
CA ILE A 498 -5.81 -7.36 30.98
C ILE A 498 -6.51 -7.48 32.33
N THR A 499 -6.82 -8.70 32.76
CA THR A 499 -7.36 -8.93 34.11
C THR A 499 -6.26 -8.78 35.16
N GLY A 500 -6.62 -8.42 36.39
CA GLY A 500 -5.65 -8.39 37.49
C GLY A 500 -5.00 -9.76 37.76
N GLU A 501 -5.70 -10.87 37.49
CA GLU A 501 -5.15 -12.23 37.57
C GLU A 501 -4.07 -12.45 36.50
N ASP A 502 -4.37 -12.15 35.23
CA ASP A 502 -3.40 -12.30 34.13
C ASP A 502 -2.20 -11.35 34.30
N LEU A 503 -2.43 -10.14 34.81
CA LEU A 503 -1.36 -9.21 35.14
C LEU A 503 -0.41 -9.79 36.19
N LYS A 504 -0.94 -10.47 37.22
CA LYS A 504 -0.12 -11.16 38.24
C LYS A 504 0.70 -12.27 37.61
N ASP A 505 0.11 -13.05 36.69
CA ASP A 505 0.80 -14.12 35.97
C ASP A 505 1.94 -13.58 35.09
N VAL A 506 1.74 -12.42 34.44
CA VAL A 506 2.80 -11.73 33.68
C VAL A 506 3.95 -11.29 34.58
N ILE A 507 3.67 -10.74 35.77
CA ILE A 507 4.69 -10.34 36.74
C ILE A 507 5.44 -11.55 37.31
N GLU A 508 4.73 -12.63 37.65
CA GLU A 508 5.33 -13.90 38.10
C GLU A 508 6.26 -14.47 37.03
N TYR A 509 5.80 -14.54 35.78
CA TYR A 509 6.58 -15.01 34.65
C TYR A 509 7.85 -14.16 34.45
N SER A 510 7.69 -12.83 34.48
CA SER A 510 8.78 -11.87 34.31
C SER A 510 9.94 -12.12 35.27
N PHE A 511 9.62 -12.39 36.54
CA PHE A 511 10.65 -12.63 37.55
C PHE A 511 11.18 -14.06 37.48
N SER A 512 10.30 -15.06 37.45
CA SER A 512 10.63 -16.49 37.60
C SER A 512 11.52 -17.04 36.47
N ARG A 513 11.45 -16.45 35.26
CA ARG A 513 12.31 -16.85 34.13
C ARG A 513 13.81 -16.68 34.42
N SER A 514 14.20 -15.77 35.31
CA SER A 514 15.60 -15.41 35.53
C SER A 514 15.96 -15.16 37.01
N ASN A 515 14.99 -15.24 37.91
CA ASN A 515 15.09 -14.79 39.31
C ASN A 515 15.64 -13.35 39.40
N SER A 516 15.17 -12.47 38.52
CA SER A 516 15.51 -11.06 38.50
C SER A 516 14.40 -10.26 37.81
N ILE A 517 14.29 -8.97 38.12
CA ILE A 517 13.30 -8.09 37.48
C ILE A 517 13.62 -7.95 35.98
N ASP A 518 12.60 -8.11 35.14
CA ASP A 518 12.70 -7.89 33.69
C ASP A 518 11.75 -6.80 33.17
N LEU A 519 10.80 -6.31 33.97
CA LEU A 519 9.83 -5.28 33.56
C LEU A 519 10.04 -3.97 34.29
N GLN A 520 9.97 -2.86 33.54
CA GLN A 520 9.77 -1.50 34.07
C GLN A 520 8.28 -1.14 33.96
N THR A 521 7.82 -0.17 34.76
CA THR A 521 6.38 0.10 34.86
C THR A 521 5.99 1.54 35.19
N SER A 522 4.79 1.93 34.75
CA SER A 522 4.06 3.13 35.16
C SER A 522 2.62 2.78 35.52
N GLY A 523 2.01 3.52 36.47
CA GLY A 523 0.66 3.26 37.01
C GLY A 523 0.57 2.05 37.95
N LEU A 524 1.40 1.05 37.72
CA LEU A 524 1.55 -0.11 38.59
C LEU A 524 2.78 0.06 39.49
N SER A 525 2.65 -0.40 40.74
CA SER A 525 3.77 -0.71 41.62
C SER A 525 3.63 -2.13 42.15
N TYR A 526 4.75 -2.85 42.29
CA TYR A 526 4.71 -4.23 42.75
C TYR A 526 5.90 -4.62 43.64
N THR A 527 5.62 -5.50 44.59
CA THR A 527 6.60 -6.13 45.46
C THR A 527 6.66 -7.61 45.16
N ILE A 528 7.83 -8.10 44.75
CA ILE A 528 8.11 -9.52 44.56
C ILE A 528 8.57 -10.12 45.89
N TYR A 529 7.97 -11.22 46.30
CA TYR A 529 8.40 -12.01 47.45
C TYR A 529 9.22 -13.22 47.01
N THR A 530 10.40 -13.43 47.59
CA THR A 530 11.27 -14.56 47.29
C THR A 530 11.52 -15.47 48.49
N ASP A 531 11.88 -16.73 48.24
CA ASP A 531 12.41 -17.62 49.27
C ASP A 531 13.89 -17.34 49.58
N GLU A 532 14.48 -18.14 50.50
CA GLU A 532 15.89 -18.04 50.90
C GLU A 532 16.89 -18.30 49.74
N ASP A 533 16.44 -18.97 48.67
CA ASP A 533 17.23 -19.25 47.47
C ASP A 533 17.01 -18.19 46.37
N GLY A 534 16.17 -17.18 46.62
CA GLY A 534 15.84 -16.11 45.69
C GLY A 534 14.82 -16.49 44.62
N ALA A 535 14.11 -17.61 44.79
CA ALA A 535 13.05 -18.02 43.87
C ALA A 535 11.74 -17.28 44.19
N PHE A 536 10.95 -16.99 43.15
CA PHE A 536 9.64 -16.36 43.29
C PHE A 536 8.72 -17.18 44.20
N THR A 537 8.00 -16.49 45.10
CA THR A 537 7.00 -17.12 45.97
C THR A 537 5.63 -16.46 45.84
N ASP A 538 5.57 -15.13 45.78
CA ASP A 538 4.33 -14.37 45.58
C ASP A 538 4.64 -12.94 45.11
N ALA A 539 3.60 -12.17 44.79
CA ALA A 539 3.72 -10.74 44.51
C ALA A 539 2.49 -9.95 44.97
N ASP A 540 2.74 -8.79 45.59
CA ASP A 540 1.72 -7.77 45.84
C ASP A 540 1.76 -6.73 44.72
N LEU A 541 0.60 -6.42 44.14
CA LEU A 541 0.46 -5.46 43.04
C LEU A 541 -0.49 -4.34 43.46
N TYR A 542 -0.16 -3.11 43.11
CA TYR A 542 -0.96 -1.92 43.37
C TYR A 542 -1.07 -1.06 42.12
N ILE A 543 -2.27 -0.62 41.77
CA ILE A 543 -2.54 0.35 40.71
C ILE A 543 -2.97 1.66 41.37
N ASP A 544 -2.27 2.75 41.06
CA ASP A 544 -2.47 4.07 41.69
C ASP A 544 -2.50 4.04 43.24
N GLY A 545 -1.75 3.10 43.82
CA GLY A 545 -1.60 2.92 45.27
C GLY A 545 -2.68 2.06 45.95
N GLU A 546 -3.69 1.59 45.21
CA GLU A 546 -4.70 0.66 45.71
C GLU A 546 -4.34 -0.78 45.29
N PRO A 547 -4.58 -1.80 46.13
CA PRO A 547 -4.32 -3.20 45.77
C PRO A 547 -5.13 -3.61 44.53
N VAL A 548 -4.49 -4.33 43.60
CA VAL A 548 -5.14 -4.85 42.40
C VAL A 548 -6.29 -5.79 42.76
N ASP A 549 -7.47 -5.62 42.14
CA ASP A 549 -8.54 -6.62 42.17
C ASP A 549 -8.32 -7.60 41.02
N TYR A 550 -8.04 -8.86 41.35
CA TYR A 550 -7.75 -9.88 40.34
C TYR A 550 -8.94 -10.24 39.43
N ASN A 551 -10.16 -9.79 39.75
CA ASN A 551 -11.34 -10.00 38.89
C ASN A 551 -11.68 -8.76 38.05
N GLU A 552 -10.96 -7.65 38.22
CA GLU A 552 -11.15 -6.44 37.44
C GLU A 552 -10.22 -6.43 36.23
N THR A 553 -10.63 -5.71 35.19
CA THR A 553 -9.87 -5.51 33.95
C THR A 553 -9.30 -4.10 33.94
N TYR A 554 -8.07 -3.98 33.47
CA TYR A 554 -7.33 -2.72 33.37
C TYR A 554 -6.81 -2.53 31.95
N THR A 555 -6.63 -1.29 31.52
CA THR A 555 -5.92 -1.00 30.26
C THR A 555 -4.42 -0.97 30.50
N LEU A 556 -3.69 -1.78 29.71
CA LEU A 556 -2.25 -1.90 29.77
C LEU A 556 -1.65 -1.53 28.41
N VAL A 557 -0.69 -0.62 28.41
CA VAL A 557 0.18 -0.36 27.25
C VAL A 557 1.48 -1.12 27.38
N THR A 558 1.80 -1.91 26.35
CA THR A 558 3.11 -2.54 26.20
C THR A 558 3.69 -2.26 24.81
N ASN A 559 4.78 -2.93 24.46
CA ASN A 559 5.35 -2.87 23.11
C ASN A 559 4.88 -4.03 22.23
N ASN A 560 4.77 -3.80 20.92
CA ASN A 560 4.35 -4.80 19.94
C ASN A 560 5.19 -6.10 20.00
N PHE A 561 6.51 -6.00 20.25
CA PHE A 561 7.36 -7.18 20.46
C PHE A 561 6.88 -8.05 21.63
N MET A 562 6.57 -7.45 22.78
CA MET A 562 6.05 -8.16 23.95
C MET A 562 4.64 -8.70 23.71
N ALA A 563 3.75 -7.90 23.12
CA ALA A 563 2.38 -8.30 22.80
C ALA A 563 2.33 -9.53 21.87
N ALA A 564 3.25 -9.60 20.90
CA ALA A 564 3.42 -10.75 20.01
C ALA A 564 4.07 -11.99 20.66
N GLY A 565 4.34 -11.95 21.96
CA GLY A 565 4.96 -13.03 22.74
C GLY A 565 6.49 -13.03 22.76
N GLY A 566 7.10 -11.91 22.33
CA GLY A 566 8.52 -11.66 22.46
C GLY A 566 9.00 -11.84 23.90
N SER A 567 10.25 -12.27 24.07
CA SER A 567 10.81 -12.62 25.37
C SER A 567 10.05 -13.73 26.13
N GLY A 568 9.04 -14.37 25.51
CA GLY A 568 8.23 -15.44 26.07
C GLY A 568 7.07 -14.95 26.95
N TYR A 569 6.77 -13.65 26.95
CA TYR A 569 5.56 -13.12 27.57
C TYR A 569 4.32 -13.68 26.88
N ASP A 570 3.22 -13.85 27.61
CA ASP A 570 1.97 -14.38 27.06
C ASP A 570 0.84 -13.39 27.36
N PHE A 571 0.40 -12.69 26.32
CA PHE A 571 -0.76 -11.81 26.35
C PHE A 571 -1.92 -12.39 25.53
N SER A 572 -1.89 -13.69 25.20
CA SER A 572 -2.89 -14.30 24.31
C SER A 572 -4.30 -14.37 24.90
N ALA A 573 -4.42 -14.21 26.22
CA ALA A 573 -5.71 -14.11 26.93
C ALA A 573 -6.25 -12.67 26.99
N ALA A 574 -5.42 -11.66 26.72
CA ALA A 574 -5.80 -10.26 26.73
C ALA A 574 -6.55 -9.90 25.44
N ASP A 575 -7.55 -9.05 25.57
CA ASP A 575 -8.23 -8.47 24.41
C ASP A 575 -7.41 -7.27 23.92
N ILE A 576 -7.09 -7.25 22.63
CA ILE A 576 -6.34 -6.15 22.02
C ILE A 576 -7.31 -5.00 21.73
N ILE A 577 -7.04 -3.84 22.31
CA ILE A 577 -7.78 -2.61 22.02
C ILE A 577 -7.19 -1.96 20.76
N GLN A 578 -5.87 -1.73 20.76
CA GLN A 578 -5.14 -1.11 19.65
C GLN A 578 -3.77 -1.77 19.49
N MET A 579 -3.39 -2.09 18.25
CA MET A 579 -2.01 -2.45 17.90
C MET A 579 -1.39 -1.31 17.11
N GLU A 580 -0.06 -1.18 17.18
CA GLU A 580 0.70 -0.24 16.34
C GLU A 580 0.22 1.21 16.55
N ALA A 581 -0.11 1.55 17.80
CA ALA A 581 -0.71 2.84 18.18
C ALA A 581 0.31 3.99 18.25
N GLY A 582 1.33 3.97 17.38
CA GLY A 582 2.45 4.90 17.36
C GLY A 582 3.74 4.34 17.98
N TYR A 583 4.88 4.89 17.55
CA TYR A 583 6.19 4.47 18.02
C TYR A 583 6.48 4.93 19.46
N ILE A 584 7.19 4.10 20.23
CA ILE A 584 7.62 4.46 21.60
C ILE A 584 8.53 5.69 21.60
N THR A 585 9.38 5.85 20.59
CA THR A 585 10.23 7.04 20.43
C THR A 585 9.41 8.31 20.32
N ASN A 586 8.31 8.29 19.57
CA ASN A 586 7.40 9.44 19.44
C ASN A 586 6.74 9.76 20.79
N ALA A 587 6.28 8.75 21.52
CA ALA A 587 5.75 8.93 22.87
C ALA A 587 6.80 9.55 23.82
N MET A 588 8.05 9.11 23.74
CA MET A 588 9.15 9.67 24.53
C MET A 588 9.42 11.15 24.18
N PHE A 589 9.40 11.52 22.90
CA PHE A 589 9.55 12.92 22.47
C PHE A 589 8.40 13.79 23.00
N GLN A 590 7.15 13.33 22.83
CA GLN A 590 5.97 14.05 23.30
C GLN A 590 5.98 14.27 24.82
N TRP A 591 6.31 13.21 25.59
CA TRP A 591 6.39 13.29 27.04
C TRP A 591 7.55 14.19 27.51
N MET A 592 8.70 14.13 26.83
CA MET A 592 9.81 15.02 27.10
C MET A 592 9.44 16.49 26.84
N ASP A 593 8.76 16.80 25.73
CA ASP A 593 8.30 18.16 25.44
C ASP A 593 7.35 18.66 26.54
N TYR A 594 6.44 17.81 27.01
CA TYR A 594 5.57 18.12 28.15
C TYR A 594 6.37 18.44 29.43
N LEU A 595 7.35 17.61 29.79
CA LEU A 595 8.19 17.82 30.98
C LEU A 595 9.06 19.08 30.84
N MET A 596 9.60 19.33 29.65
CA MET A 596 10.37 20.55 29.38
C MET A 596 9.51 21.80 29.48
N GLU A 597 8.25 21.77 29.04
CA GLU A 597 7.33 22.90 29.18
C GLU A 597 6.87 23.11 30.63
N SER A 598 6.55 22.02 31.33
CA SER A 598 5.90 22.06 32.65
C SER A 598 6.89 22.16 33.81
N GLU A 599 8.03 21.47 33.72
CA GLU A 599 9.03 21.32 34.79
C GLU A 599 10.38 21.94 34.43
N GLY A 600 10.69 22.06 33.13
CA GLY A 600 11.93 22.66 32.62
C GLY A 600 13.11 21.69 32.53
N ALA A 601 12.92 20.42 32.87
CA ALA A 601 13.87 19.33 32.73
C ALA A 601 13.13 17.98 32.74
N VAL A 602 13.76 16.96 32.15
CA VAL A 602 13.34 15.55 32.23
C VAL A 602 14.08 14.91 33.41
N ASP A 603 13.56 15.13 34.61
CA ASP A 603 14.15 14.61 35.83
C ASP A 603 13.33 13.46 36.40
N TYR A 604 14.02 12.36 36.72
CA TYR A 604 13.45 11.17 37.32
C TYR A 604 14.38 10.68 38.43
N GLU A 605 13.81 10.24 39.55
CA GLU A 605 14.62 9.62 40.60
C GLU A 605 15.00 8.19 40.18
N ASP A 606 16.28 7.82 40.33
CA ASP A 606 16.67 6.43 40.11
C ASP A 606 16.11 5.57 41.26
N GLY A 607 15.02 4.88 40.97
CA GLY A 607 14.22 4.03 41.87
C GLY A 607 13.29 4.82 42.79
N GLU A 608 12.07 5.04 42.29
CA GLU A 608 10.94 5.67 42.97
C GLU A 608 10.17 4.69 43.87
N GLY A 609 10.54 3.41 43.85
CA GLY A 609 9.88 2.36 44.62
C GLY A 609 8.66 1.79 43.90
N ARG A 610 8.60 1.94 42.56
CA ARG A 610 7.60 1.25 41.74
C ARG A 610 7.82 -0.26 41.78
N ILE A 611 9.07 -0.71 41.95
CA ILE A 611 9.41 -2.14 41.97
C ILE A 611 10.30 -2.46 43.18
N THR A 612 9.88 -3.43 44.00
CA THR A 612 10.63 -3.90 45.17
C THR A 612 10.75 -5.41 45.20
N ILE A 613 11.84 -5.94 45.79
CA ILE A 613 12.02 -7.37 46.08
C ILE A 613 12.21 -7.53 47.59
N GLU A 614 11.46 -8.44 48.21
CA GLU A 614 11.55 -8.78 49.62
C GLU A 614 11.69 -10.30 49.82
N GLU A 615 12.48 -10.73 50.80
CA GLU A 615 12.53 -12.15 51.22
C GLU A 615 11.33 -12.42 52.13
N ALA A 616 10.55 -13.46 51.83
CA ALA A 616 9.36 -13.84 52.61
C ALA A 616 9.75 -14.29 54.04
N GLU A 617 9.05 -13.79 55.06
CA GLU A 617 9.28 -14.12 56.48
C GLU A 617 8.93 -15.56 56.89
#